data_AF-A0A659RRB7-F1
#
_entry.id   AF-A0A659RRB7-F1
#
_cell.length_a   1.000
_cell.length_b   1.000
_cell.length_c   1.000
_cell.angle_alpha   90.00
_cell.angle_beta   90.00
_cell.angle_gamma   90.00
#
_symmetry.space_group_name_H-M   'P 1'
#
loop_
_entity.id
_entity.type
_entity.pdbx_description
1 polymer ?
#
loop_
_entity_poly.entity_id
_entity_poly.type
_entity_poly.pdbx_seq_one_letter_code
_entity_poly.pdbx_strand_id
1 'polypeptide(L)'
;IKDMSGILTPMAAYELVSEIKKRFEVRLHLHCHATTGMAEMALLKAIEAGVDGVDTAISSMSATYGHPATEALVATLAGTQHDTGLDILKLESIAAYFREVRKKYHA
;
A
#
# COMPACT_ATOMS: atom_id res chain seq x y z
N ILE A 1 -8.92 -5.66 6.61
CA ILE A 1 -9.46 -4.30 6.91
C ILE A 1 -9.65 -3.59 5.57
N LYS A 2 -10.86 -3.05 5.31
CA LYS A 2 -11.17 -2.32 4.09
C LYS A 2 -11.53 -0.87 4.43
N ASP A 3 -10.61 0.05 4.16
CA ASP A 3 -10.85 1.49 4.15
C ASP A 3 -11.08 1.96 2.71
N MET A 4 -12.34 2.02 2.33
CA MET A 4 -12.78 2.40 0.99
C MET A 4 -12.63 3.91 0.72
N SER A 5 -12.56 4.73 1.77
CA SER A 5 -12.58 6.19 1.65
C SER A 5 -11.21 6.82 1.85
N GLY A 6 -10.24 6.07 2.38
CA GLY A 6 -8.90 6.57 2.69
C GLY A 6 -8.88 7.43 3.95
N ILE A 7 -9.75 7.17 4.92
CA ILE A 7 -9.89 7.97 6.15
C ILE A 7 -9.07 7.43 7.32
N LEU A 8 -8.46 6.25 7.18
CA LEU A 8 -7.66 5.63 8.21
C LEU A 8 -6.38 6.44 8.41
N THR A 9 -6.26 7.10 9.56
CA THR A 9 -5.05 7.83 9.91
C THR A 9 -3.91 6.85 10.25
N PRO A 10 -2.64 7.26 10.10
CA PRO A 10 -1.52 6.36 10.37
C PRO A 10 -1.48 5.81 11.80
N MET A 11 -1.78 6.65 12.79
CA MET A 11 -1.79 6.22 14.20
C MET A 11 -2.92 5.23 14.46
N ALA A 12 -4.11 5.47 13.89
CA ALA A 12 -5.23 4.54 13.98
C ALA A 12 -4.94 3.21 13.28
N ALA A 13 -4.22 3.22 12.16
CA ALA A 13 -3.81 2.00 11.47
C ALA A 13 -2.91 1.13 12.35
N TYR A 14 -1.90 1.73 13.00
CA TYR A 14 -1.01 1.02 13.92
C TYR A 14 -1.79 0.38 15.08
N GLU A 15 -2.62 1.17 15.76
CA GLU A 15 -3.40 0.73 16.92
C GLU A 15 -4.37 -0.39 16.54
N LEU A 16 -5.14 -0.19 15.46
CA LEU A 16 -6.13 -1.16 15.00
C LEU A 16 -5.48 -2.51 14.65
N VAL A 17 -4.40 -2.49 13.88
CA VAL A 17 -3.69 -3.71 13.48
C VAL A 17 -3.10 -4.41 14.71
N SER A 18 -2.44 -3.66 15.59
CA SER A 18 -1.84 -4.21 16.82
C SER A 18 -2.89 -4.90 17.68
N GLU A 19 -4.05 -4.27 17.90
CA GLU A 19 -5.11 -4.84 18.73
C GLU A 19 -5.78 -6.07 18.09
N ILE A 20 -5.94 -6.09 16.76
CA ILE A 20 -6.45 -7.28 16.07
C ILE A 20 -5.47 -8.44 16.20
N LYS A 21 -4.18 -8.21 15.92
CA LYS A 21 -3.15 -9.27 15.98
C LYS A 21 -2.94 -9.82 17.39
N LYS A 22 -3.20 -9.04 18.45
CA LYS A 22 -3.20 -9.51 19.85
C LYS A 22 -4.37 -10.43 20.19
N ARG A 23 -5.54 -10.18 19.61
CA ARG A 23 -6.80 -10.85 20.00
C ARG A 23 -7.14 -12.04 19.12
N PHE A 24 -6.66 -12.05 17.88
CA PHE A 24 -7.07 -13.02 16.88
C PHE A 24 -5.85 -13.60 16.15
N GLU A 25 -5.76 -14.92 16.09
CA GLU A 25 -4.78 -15.65 15.29
C GLU A 25 -5.27 -15.77 13.84
N VAL A 26 -5.34 -14.63 13.14
CA VAL A 26 -5.77 -14.57 11.73
C VAL A 26 -4.75 -13.84 10.88
N ARG A 27 -4.74 -14.18 9.59
CA ARG A 27 -4.05 -13.37 8.59
C ARG A 27 -4.83 -12.09 8.35
N LEU A 28 -4.18 -10.95 8.52
CA LEU A 28 -4.75 -9.62 8.40
C LEU A 28 -4.18 -8.93 7.17
N HIS A 29 -5.07 -8.45 6.31
CA HIS A 29 -4.72 -7.70 5.10
C HIS A 29 -5.34 -6.30 5.18
N LEU A 30 -4.57 -5.25 4.92
CA LEU A 30 -5.07 -3.87 4.89
C LEU A 30 -5.24 -3.35 3.45
N HIS A 31 -6.45 -2.91 3.13
CA HIS A 31 -6.80 -2.21 1.92
C HIS A 31 -7.14 -0.75 2.25
N CYS A 32 -6.47 0.21 1.62
CA CYS A 32 -6.67 1.64 1.86
C CYS A 32 -6.52 2.45 0.57
N HIS A 33 -7.49 3.34 0.30
CA HIS A 33 -7.42 4.27 -0.82
C HIS A 33 -6.60 5.53 -0.48
N ALA A 34 -5.84 6.06 -1.43
CA ALA A 34 -4.94 7.21 -1.25
C ALA A 34 -5.63 8.58 -1.34
N THR A 35 -6.97 8.63 -1.27
CA THR A 35 -7.79 9.81 -1.56
C THR A 35 -7.40 11.03 -0.73
N THR A 36 -7.05 10.81 0.53
CA THR A 36 -6.70 11.86 1.50
C THR A 36 -5.19 12.16 1.56
N GLY A 37 -4.37 11.39 0.83
CA GLY A 37 -2.92 11.44 0.91
C GLY A 37 -2.30 10.82 2.18
N MET A 38 -3.11 10.15 3.02
CA MET A 38 -2.61 9.51 4.25
C MET A 38 -2.30 8.01 4.10
N ALA A 39 -2.73 7.39 3.01
CA ALA A 39 -2.73 5.93 2.88
C ALA A 39 -1.32 5.32 2.92
N GLU A 40 -0.32 5.95 2.31
CA GLU A 40 1.07 5.52 2.33
C GLU A 40 1.58 5.37 3.78
N MET A 41 1.35 6.40 4.59
CA MET A 41 1.73 6.42 6.00
C MET A 41 0.92 5.41 6.81
N ALA A 42 -0.37 5.22 6.49
CA ALA A 42 -1.22 4.23 7.14
C ALA A 42 -0.79 2.79 6.84
N LEU A 43 -0.41 2.48 5.59
CA LEU A 43 0.14 1.18 5.23
C LEU A 43 1.46 0.93 5.94
N LEU A 44 2.39 1.91 5.96
CA LEU A 44 3.66 1.79 6.68
C LEU A 44 3.44 1.50 8.17
N LYS A 45 2.53 2.24 8.81
CA LYS A 45 2.17 2.01 10.21
C LYS A 45 1.51 0.66 10.46
N ALA A 46 0.69 0.18 9.54
CA ALA A 46 0.13 -1.17 9.63
C ALA A 46 1.19 -2.26 9.50
N ILE A 47 2.20 -2.07 8.65
CA ILE A 47 3.35 -2.98 8.48
C ILE A 47 4.16 -3.04 9.77
N GLU A 48 4.49 -1.90 10.37
CA GLU A 48 5.17 -1.84 11.67
C GLU A 48 4.38 -2.53 12.79
N ALA A 49 3.04 -2.53 12.70
CA ALA A 49 2.15 -3.20 13.65
C ALA A 49 1.96 -4.71 13.38
N GLY A 50 2.55 -5.25 12.31
CA GLY A 50 2.51 -6.69 11.99
C GLY A 50 1.32 -7.13 11.13
N VAL A 51 0.80 -6.25 10.25
CA VAL A 51 -0.14 -6.67 9.20
C VAL A 51 0.54 -7.66 8.24
N ASP A 52 -0.19 -8.67 7.77
CA ASP A 52 0.36 -9.76 6.94
C ASP A 52 0.32 -9.47 5.43
N GLY A 53 -0.29 -8.35 5.03
CA GLY A 53 -0.44 -7.94 3.64
C GLY A 53 -1.09 -6.58 3.50
N VAL A 54 -0.76 -5.88 2.42
CA VAL A 54 -1.35 -4.58 2.07
C VAL A 54 -1.67 -4.52 0.58
N ASP A 55 -2.68 -3.73 0.21
CA ASP A 55 -2.99 -3.46 -1.20
C ASP A 55 -2.28 -2.20 -1.70
N THR A 56 -1.61 -2.33 -2.85
CA THR A 56 -0.97 -1.23 -3.58
C THR A 56 -1.36 -1.27 -5.06
N ALA A 57 -1.08 -0.19 -5.79
CA ALA A 57 -1.23 -0.12 -7.24
C ALA A 57 0.12 0.21 -7.88
N ILE A 58 0.33 -0.18 -9.14
CA ILE A 58 1.55 0.21 -9.88
C ILE A 58 1.57 1.74 -10.05
N SER A 59 2.73 2.39 -9.92
CA SER A 59 2.86 3.84 -9.79
C SER A 59 2.15 4.65 -10.88
N SER A 60 2.13 4.16 -12.12
CA SER A 60 1.44 4.82 -13.24
C SER A 60 -0.09 4.85 -13.12
N MET A 61 -0.64 4.01 -12.24
CA MET A 61 -2.07 3.82 -11.97
C MET A 61 -2.44 4.02 -10.48
N SER A 62 -1.52 4.55 -9.68
CA SER A 62 -1.68 4.70 -8.23
C SER A 62 -2.09 6.12 -7.82
N ALA A 63 -2.18 6.34 -6.50
CA ALA A 63 -2.50 7.61 -5.83
C ALA A 63 -3.91 8.14 -6.17
N THR A 64 -4.24 9.32 -5.67
CA THR A 64 -5.59 9.92 -5.77
C THR A 64 -6.66 8.95 -5.25
N TYR A 65 -7.67 8.63 -6.04
CA TYR A 65 -8.72 7.68 -5.67
C TYR A 65 -8.29 6.19 -5.79
N GLY A 66 -7.05 5.91 -6.19
CA GLY A 66 -6.48 4.57 -6.23
C GLY A 66 -5.82 4.18 -4.91
N HIS A 67 -4.82 3.30 -4.99
CA HIS A 67 -4.02 2.81 -3.85
C HIS A 67 -2.63 3.48 -3.83
N PRO A 68 -1.89 3.39 -2.71
CA PRO A 68 -0.46 3.74 -2.66
C PRO A 68 0.37 3.06 -3.75
N ALA A 69 1.42 3.74 -4.21
CA ALA A 69 2.32 3.22 -5.24
C ALA A 69 3.13 2.02 -4.71
N THR A 70 3.11 0.92 -5.45
CA THR A 70 3.82 -0.33 -5.11
C THR A 70 5.32 -0.08 -5.03
N GLU A 71 5.88 0.62 -6.01
CA GLU A 71 7.30 0.92 -6.13
C GLU A 71 7.79 1.76 -4.96
N ALA A 72 7.01 2.77 -4.54
CA ALA A 72 7.36 3.61 -3.41
C ALA A 72 7.38 2.81 -2.10
N LEU A 73 6.39 1.93 -1.89
CA LEU A 73 6.36 1.09 -0.70
C LEU A 73 7.49 0.04 -0.72
N VAL A 74 7.75 -0.61 -1.85
CA VAL A 74 8.87 -1.55 -2.02
C VAL A 74 10.21 -0.86 -1.73
N ALA A 75 10.43 0.33 -2.28
CA ALA A 75 11.64 1.11 -2.03
C ALA A 75 11.76 1.53 -0.55
N THR A 76 10.64 1.87 0.10
CA THR A 76 10.60 2.24 1.52
C THR A 76 10.98 1.09 2.44
N LEU A 77 10.59 -0.15 2.10
CA LEU A 77 10.82 -1.34 2.92
C LEU A 77 12.13 -2.06 2.59
N ALA A 78 12.82 -1.68 1.51
CA ALA A 78 14.06 -2.32 1.08
C ALA A 78 15.14 -2.27 2.17
N GLY A 79 15.75 -3.42 2.47
CA GLY A 79 16.77 -3.56 3.50
C GLY A 79 16.26 -3.53 4.95
N THR A 80 14.95 -3.42 5.16
CA THR A 80 14.33 -3.54 6.49
C THR A 80 13.95 -4.99 6.79
N GLN A 81 13.51 -5.28 8.02
CA GLN A 81 12.92 -6.58 8.36
C GLN A 81 11.62 -6.90 7.60
N HIS A 82 11.04 -5.91 6.92
CA HIS A 82 9.81 -6.00 6.14
C HIS A 82 10.08 -5.94 4.63
N ASP A 83 11.33 -6.15 4.20
CA ASP A 83 11.68 -6.18 2.77
C ASP A 83 10.78 -7.18 2.03
N THR A 84 10.20 -6.69 0.94
CA THR A 84 9.24 -7.46 0.13
C THR A 84 9.92 -8.49 -0.78
N GLY A 85 11.23 -8.33 -1.05
CA GLY A 85 11.96 -9.13 -2.04
C GLY A 85 11.52 -8.90 -3.49
N LEU A 86 10.68 -7.89 -3.76
CA LEU A 86 10.24 -7.56 -5.10
C LEU A 86 11.34 -6.82 -5.88
N ASP A 87 11.52 -7.21 -7.14
CA ASP A 87 12.47 -6.59 -8.06
C ASP A 87 11.92 -5.26 -8.57
N ILE A 88 12.51 -4.16 -8.09
CA ILE A 88 12.07 -2.80 -8.42
C ILE A 88 12.19 -2.49 -9.92
N LEU A 89 13.18 -3.05 -10.63
CA LEU A 89 13.36 -2.83 -12.06
C LEU A 89 12.25 -3.50 -12.88
N LYS A 90 11.77 -4.67 -12.42
CA LYS A 90 10.60 -5.31 -13.03
C LYS A 90 9.34 -4.48 -12.79
N LEU A 91 9.17 -3.92 -11.60
CA LEU A 91 8.03 -3.04 -11.32
C LEU A 91 8.06 -1.79 -12.21
N GLU A 92 9.22 -1.15 -12.38
CA GLU A 92 9.38 -0.01 -13.29
C GLU A 92 8.98 -0.35 -14.74
N SER A 93 9.31 -1.55 -15.23
CA SER A 93 8.89 -2.00 -16.56
C SER A 93 7.36 -2.11 -16.69
N ILE A 94 6.69 -2.58 -15.64
CA ILE A 94 5.22 -2.68 -15.58
C ILE A 94 4.61 -1.27 -15.53
N ALA A 95 5.19 -0.37 -14.74
CA ALA A 95 4.76 1.03 -14.66
C ALA A 95 4.90 1.76 -15.99
N ALA A 96 6.00 1.52 -16.72
CA ALA A 96 6.21 2.07 -18.05
C ALA A 96 5.15 1.57 -19.04
N TYR A 97 4.83 0.28 -19.02
CA TYR A 97 3.75 -0.29 -19.84
C TYR A 97 2.40 0.37 -19.53
N PHE A 98 1.99 0.43 -18.26
CA PHE A 98 0.69 0.98 -17.89
C PHE A 98 0.60 2.49 -18.08
N ARG A 99 1.73 3.22 -18.04
CA ARG A 99 1.78 4.64 -18.42
C ARG A 99 1.34 4.86 -19.86
N GLU A 100 1.75 3.99 -20.78
CA GLU A 100 1.31 4.06 -22.19
C GLU A 100 -0.13 3.60 -22.35
N VAL A 101 -0.55 2.53 -21.64
CA VAL A 101 -1.95 2.07 -21.65
C VAL A 101 -2.89 3.17 -21.19
N ARG A 102 -2.57 3.88 -20.11
CA ARG A 102 -3.40 4.94 -19.52
C ARG A 102 -3.74 6.04 -20.53
N LYS A 103 -2.83 6.36 -21.46
CA LYS A 103 -3.06 7.36 -22.52
C LYS A 103 -4.26 7.02 -23.42
N LYS A 104 -4.56 5.72 -23.60
CA LYS A 104 -5.72 5.26 -24.39
C LYS A 104 -7.07 5.63 -23.76
N TYR A 105 -7.06 5.96 -22.47
CA TYR A 105 -8.24 6.28 -21.67
C TYR A 105 -8.23 7.75 -21.23
N HIS A 106 -7.42 8.60 -21.87
CA HIS A 106 -7.52 10.03 -21.71
C HIS A 106 -8.82 10.50 -22.38
N ALA A 107 -9.72 11.10 -21.60
CA ALA A 107 -10.91 11.76 -22.12
C ALA A 107 -10.56 13.07 -22.83
#